data_AF-A0A1D1V4H8-F1
#
_entry.id   AF-A0A1D1V4H8-F1
#
_cell.length_a   1.000
_cell.length_b   1.000
_cell.length_c   1.000
_cell.angle_alpha   90.00
_cell.angle_beta   90.00
_cell.angle_gamma   90.00
#
_symmetry.space_group_name_H-M   'P 1'
#
loop_
_entity.id
_entity.type
_entity.pdbx_description
1 polymer ?
#
loop_
_entity_poly.entity_id
_entity_poly.type
_entity_poly.pdbx_seq_one_letter_code
_entity_poly.pdbx_strand_id
1 'polypeptide(L)'
;MFECPTGRDFIFGSSDGPERPVHKVRLVISSSIFSWMLEPNVAECQRGRCVLKEVSTKTLDALFAILYMHYFGLENLKEEARALLEAAVKYEMVDLKKHREETLIADRRWTT
;
A
#
# COMPACT_ATOMS: atom_id res chain seq x y z
N MET A 1 3.17 -13.50 -6.54
CA MET A 1 3.62 -13.73 -5.14
C MET A 1 2.62 -13.22 -4.11
N PHE A 2 1.87 -12.13 -4.35
CA PHE A 2 0.78 -11.66 -3.46
C PHE A 2 -0.25 -12.76 -3.13
N GLU A 3 -0.69 -13.52 -4.14
CA GLU A 3 -1.67 -14.59 -3.96
C GLU A 3 -1.10 -15.87 -3.33
N CYS A 4 0.22 -15.96 -3.11
CA CYS A 4 0.82 -17.13 -2.46
C CYS A 4 0.39 -17.16 -0.98
N PRO A 5 -0.23 -18.24 -0.49
CA PRO A 5 -0.62 -18.35 0.92
C PRO A 5 0.58 -18.65 1.83
N THR A 6 1.66 -19.21 1.30
CA THR A 6 2.84 -19.61 2.07
C THR A 6 3.68 -18.41 2.46
N GLY A 7 4.00 -18.29 3.76
CA GLY A 7 4.89 -17.24 4.29
C GLY A 7 4.18 -15.94 4.68
N ARG A 8 2.85 -15.93 4.70
CA ARG A 8 2.08 -14.81 5.28
C ARG A 8 2.16 -14.89 6.81
N ASP A 9 2.72 -13.86 7.41
CA ASP A 9 3.08 -13.78 8.83
C ASP A 9 2.46 -12.56 9.54
N PHE A 10 1.63 -11.79 8.82
CA PHE A 10 0.97 -10.61 9.37
C PHE A 10 -0.40 -10.36 8.74
N ILE A 11 -1.29 -9.66 9.45
CA ILE A 11 -2.65 -9.35 9.00
C ILE A 11 -2.88 -7.83 8.94
N PHE A 12 -3.40 -7.33 7.81
CA PHE A 12 -3.83 -5.94 7.66
C PHE A 12 -5.33 -5.83 7.43
N GLY A 13 -6.00 -4.97 8.20
CA GLY A 13 -7.38 -4.57 7.97
C GLY A 13 -7.49 -3.18 7.34
N SER A 14 -8.50 -2.98 6.52
CA SER A 14 -8.95 -1.67 6.02
C SER A 14 -10.08 -1.12 6.91
N SER A 15 -10.58 0.07 6.57
CA SER A 15 -11.70 0.70 7.25
C SER A 15 -13.06 0.05 7.00
N ASP A 16 -13.24 -0.61 5.86
CA ASP A 16 -14.55 -0.96 5.30
C ASP A 16 -14.65 -2.40 4.77
N GLY A 17 -13.65 -3.26 5.02
CA GLY A 17 -13.67 -4.59 4.42
C GLY A 17 -12.81 -5.65 5.12
N PRO A 18 -12.71 -6.83 4.48
CA PRO A 18 -12.12 -8.00 5.10
C PRO A 18 -10.60 -7.85 5.24
N GLU A 19 -10.06 -8.54 6.22
CA GLU A 19 -8.63 -8.54 6.51
C GLU A 19 -7.81 -9.22 5.39
N ARG A 20 -6.55 -8.80 5.27
CA ARG A 20 -5.58 -9.28 4.28
C ARG A 20 -4.38 -9.89 5.00
N PRO A 21 -4.18 -11.21 4.89
CA PRO A 21 -2.92 -11.79 5.32
C PRO A 21 -1.82 -11.43 4.32
N VAL A 22 -0.68 -10.98 4.82
CA VAL A 22 0.44 -10.43 4.04
C VAL A 22 1.78 -10.96 4.55
N HIS A 23 2.81 -10.78 3.73
CA HIS A 23 4.21 -11.07 4.05
C HIS A 23 4.87 -9.79 4.58
N LYS A 24 5.18 -9.75 5.88
CA LYS A 24 5.82 -8.64 6.59
C LYS A 24 7.08 -8.17 5.88
N VAL A 25 7.92 -9.12 5.46
CA VAL A 25 9.19 -8.85 4.78
C VAL A 25 9.03 -8.01 3.50
N ARG A 26 7.94 -8.22 2.74
CA ARG A 26 7.68 -7.45 1.50
C ARG A 26 7.32 -6.00 1.81
N LEU A 27 6.57 -5.77 2.88
CA LEU A 27 6.20 -4.42 3.31
C LEU A 27 7.41 -3.65 3.83
N VAL A 28 8.21 -4.28 4.70
CA VAL A 28 9.39 -3.68 5.33
C VAL A 28 10.44 -3.29 4.29
N ILE A 29 10.72 -4.15 3.30
CA ILE A 29 11.70 -3.84 2.24
C ILE A 29 11.25 -2.65 1.37
N SER A 30 9.94 -2.46 1.23
CA SER A 30 9.37 -1.50 0.28
C SER A 30 8.99 -0.15 0.90
N SER A 31 8.99 -0.04 2.23
CA SER A 31 8.62 1.18 2.96
C SER A 31 9.29 1.23 4.32
N SER A 32 9.99 2.32 4.58
CA SER A 32 10.54 2.69 5.89
C SER A 32 9.44 2.73 6.96
N ILE A 33 8.26 3.27 6.64
CA ILE A 33 7.14 3.34 7.59
C ILE A 33 6.63 1.95 7.96
N PHE A 34 6.53 1.01 7.00
CA PHE A 34 6.22 -0.37 7.35
C PHE A 34 7.33 -1.03 8.14
N SER A 35 8.61 -0.69 7.89
CA SER A 35 9.71 -1.14 8.75
C SER A 35 9.50 -0.71 10.20
N TRP A 36 9.24 0.56 10.44
CA TRP A 36 8.99 1.12 11.78
C TRP A 36 7.72 0.55 12.42
N MET A 37 6.60 0.52 11.70
CA MET A 37 5.30 0.04 12.20
C MET A 37 5.32 -1.44 12.56
N LEU A 38 6.20 -2.21 11.91
CA LEU A 38 6.32 -3.65 12.09
C LEU A 38 7.56 -4.01 12.91
N GLU A 39 8.18 -3.04 13.60
CA GLU A 39 9.25 -3.34 14.55
C GLU A 39 8.73 -4.21 15.72
N PRO A 40 9.55 -5.15 16.24
CA PRO A 40 9.13 -6.11 17.27
C PRO A 40 8.55 -5.47 18.55
N ASN A 41 8.88 -4.21 18.81
CA ASN A 41 8.54 -3.50 20.04
C ASN A 41 7.25 -2.67 19.94
N VAL A 42 6.57 -2.66 18.78
CA VAL A 42 5.31 -1.94 18.58
C VAL A 42 4.13 -2.88 18.81
N ALA A 43 3.07 -2.42 19.49
CA ALA A 43 1.95 -3.26 19.93
C ALA A 43 1.22 -3.97 18.78
N GLU A 44 1.17 -3.35 17.61
CA GLU A 44 0.64 -3.90 16.36
C GLU A 44 1.45 -5.10 15.88
N CYS A 45 2.78 -5.07 16.04
CA CYS A 45 3.65 -6.19 15.70
C CYS A 45 3.46 -7.38 16.64
N GLN A 46 3.27 -7.12 17.94
CA GLN A 46 3.05 -8.18 18.94
C GLN A 46 1.72 -8.90 18.76
N ARG A 47 0.72 -8.21 18.20
CA ARG A 47 -0.60 -8.79 17.89
C ARG A 47 -0.65 -9.50 16.53
N GLY A 48 0.39 -9.38 15.71
CA GLY A 48 0.41 -9.91 14.35
C GLY A 48 -0.64 -9.29 13.40
N ARG A 49 -1.21 -8.14 13.78
CA ARG A 49 -2.34 -7.51 13.08
C ARG A 49 -2.34 -6.00 13.23
N CYS A 50 -2.59 -5.29 12.13
CA CYS A 50 -2.79 -3.83 12.09
C CYS A 50 -4.07 -3.49 11.33
N VAL A 51 -4.82 -2.45 11.76
CA VAL A 51 -6.00 -1.96 11.04
C VAL A 51 -5.81 -0.49 10.66
N LEU A 52 -5.85 -0.22 9.37
CA LEU A 52 -5.73 1.11 8.79
C LEU A 52 -7.12 1.74 8.63
N LYS A 53 -7.63 2.33 9.71
CA LYS A 53 -9.00 2.89 9.78
C LYS A 53 -9.30 4.02 8.78
N GLU A 54 -8.27 4.63 8.20
CA GLU A 54 -8.41 5.70 7.21
C GLU A 54 -8.23 5.21 5.77
N VAL A 55 -7.91 3.93 5.57
CA VAL A 55 -7.61 3.36 4.25
C VAL A 55 -8.72 2.39 3.88
N SER A 56 -9.41 2.68 2.78
CA SER A 56 -10.42 1.78 2.23
C SER A 56 -9.78 0.49 1.70
N THR A 57 -10.59 -0.56 1.58
CA THR A 57 -10.17 -1.87 1.07
C THR A 57 -9.58 -1.75 -0.32
N LYS A 58 -10.20 -0.95 -1.20
CA LYS A 58 -9.69 -0.69 -2.55
C LYS A 58 -8.29 -0.08 -2.54
N THR A 59 -8.07 0.95 -1.72
CA THR A 59 -6.77 1.62 -1.60
C THR A 59 -5.72 0.67 -1.01
N LEU A 60 -6.10 -0.15 -0.02
CA LEU A 60 -5.21 -1.12 0.61
C LEU A 60 -4.79 -2.22 -0.38
N ASP A 61 -5.73 -2.77 -1.14
CA ASP A 61 -5.47 -3.80 -2.14
C ASP A 61 -4.59 -3.25 -3.28
N ALA A 62 -4.85 -2.02 -3.73
CA ALA A 62 -4.02 -1.33 -4.72
C ALA A 62 -2.60 -1.08 -4.20
N LEU A 63 -2.45 -0.65 -2.95
CA LEU A 63 -1.15 -0.47 -2.29
C LEU A 63 -0.36 -1.78 -2.24
N PHE A 64 -0.99 -2.89 -1.84
CA PHE A 64 -0.34 -4.19 -1.85
C PHE A 64 -0.01 -4.67 -3.27
N ALA A 65 -0.87 -4.47 -4.25
CA ALA A 65 -0.56 -4.82 -5.62
C ALA A 65 0.74 -4.13 -6.09
N ILE A 66 0.91 -2.84 -5.78
CA ILE A 66 2.15 -2.09 -6.07
C ILE A 66 3.36 -2.70 -5.38
N LEU A 67 3.25 -2.95 -4.07
CA LEU A 67 4.32 -3.47 -3.23
C LEU A 67 4.80 -4.86 -3.66
N TYR A 68 3.90 -5.68 -4.23
CA TYR A 68 4.21 -7.05 -4.65
C TYR A 68 4.59 -7.19 -6.12
N MET A 69 4.10 -6.31 -7.00
CA MET A 69 4.26 -6.44 -8.46
C MET A 69 5.22 -5.40 -9.08
N HIS A 70 5.79 -4.47 -8.29
CA HIS A 70 6.66 -3.40 -8.80
C HIS A 70 6.01 -2.61 -9.95
N TYR A 71 5.11 -1.67 -9.60
CA TYR A 71 4.51 -0.64 -10.48
C TYR A 71 3.84 -1.08 -11.81
N PHE A 72 3.85 -2.37 -12.16
CA PHE A 72 3.17 -2.88 -13.35
C PHE A 72 1.65 -2.84 -13.15
N GLY A 73 0.92 -2.20 -14.07
CA GLY A 73 -0.56 -2.19 -14.09
C GLY A 73 -1.24 -1.00 -13.43
N LEU A 74 -0.52 0.09 -13.14
CA LEU A 74 -1.06 1.28 -12.46
C LEU A 74 -1.99 2.16 -13.30
N GLU A 75 -2.05 1.89 -14.60
CA GLU A 75 -2.88 2.60 -15.58
C GLU A 75 -4.38 2.42 -15.32
N ASN A 76 -4.80 1.30 -14.72
CA ASN A 76 -6.20 0.99 -14.43
C ASN A 76 -6.70 1.56 -13.09
N LEU A 77 -5.86 2.24 -12.30
CA LEU A 77 -6.18 2.75 -10.97
C LEU A 77 -6.33 4.28 -10.95
N LYS A 78 -6.95 4.84 -12.01
CA LYS A 78 -7.16 6.29 -12.13
C LYS A 78 -8.08 6.83 -11.04
N GLU A 79 -9.12 6.09 -10.68
CA GLU A 79 -10.08 6.48 -9.65
C GLU A 79 -9.44 6.55 -8.26
N GLU A 80 -8.46 5.67 -8.00
CA GLU A 80 -7.73 5.59 -6.73
C GLU A 80 -6.45 6.43 -6.72
N ALA A 81 -6.08 7.09 -7.83
CA ALA A 81 -4.79 7.74 -7.99
C ALA A 81 -4.48 8.77 -6.88
N ARG A 82 -5.50 9.52 -6.43
CA ARG A 82 -5.37 10.49 -5.34
C ARG A 82 -5.18 9.82 -3.97
N ALA A 83 -5.99 8.80 -3.67
CA ALA A 83 -5.87 8.04 -2.42
C ALA A 83 -4.54 7.28 -2.35
N LEU A 84 -4.06 6.78 -3.49
CA LEU A 84 -2.75 6.15 -3.61
C LEU A 84 -1.61 7.13 -3.44
N LEU A 85 -1.73 8.37 -3.93
CA LEU A 85 -0.74 9.42 -3.68
C LEU A 85 -0.68 9.78 -2.20
N GLU A 86 -1.83 9.95 -1.54
CA GLU A 86 -1.92 10.22 -0.10
C GLU A 86 -1.29 9.07 0.71
N ALA A 87 -1.58 7.82 0.35
CA ALA A 87 -0.95 6.65 0.96
C ALA A 87 0.57 6.62 0.69
N ALA A 88 1.01 6.90 -0.54
CA ALA A 88 2.43 6.91 -0.89
C ALA A 88 3.21 7.95 -0.09
N VAL A 89 2.63 9.14 0.12
CA VAL A 89 3.20 10.17 0.99
C VAL A 89 3.24 9.70 2.44
N LYS A 90 2.13 9.15 2.96
CA LYS A 90 2.02 8.69 4.35
C LYS A 90 2.98 7.54 4.69
N TYR A 91 3.20 6.63 3.74
CA TYR A 91 4.06 5.46 3.90
C TYR A 91 5.46 5.64 3.29
N GLU A 92 5.85 6.88 2.95
CA GLU A 92 7.15 7.24 2.40
C GLU A 92 7.59 6.40 1.18
N MET A 93 6.63 6.05 0.32
CA MET A 93 6.88 5.29 -0.90
C MET A 93 7.28 6.24 -2.04
N VAL A 94 8.55 6.67 -2.04
CA VAL A 94 9.09 7.72 -2.94
C VAL A 94 8.81 7.46 -4.41
N ASP A 95 9.06 6.24 -4.89
CA ASP A 95 8.86 5.88 -6.30
C ASP A 95 7.37 5.89 -6.69
N LEU A 96 6.48 5.44 -5.79
CA LEU A 96 5.04 5.47 -5.99
C LEU A 96 4.50 6.89 -6.05
N LYS A 97 4.98 7.74 -5.13
CA LYS A 97 4.63 9.16 -5.11
C LYS A 97 4.99 9.81 -6.43
N LYS A 98 6.25 9.67 -6.88
CA LYS A 98 6.73 10.27 -8.12
C LYS A 98 5.91 9.82 -9.33
N HIS A 99 5.66 8.51 -9.46
CA HIS A 99 4.87 7.96 -10.55
C HIS A 99 3.42 8.49 -10.56
N ARG A 100 2.79 8.63 -9.39
CA ARG A 100 1.42 9.15 -9.27
C ARG A 100 1.33 10.65 -9.53
N GLU A 101 2.30 11.44 -9.07
CA GLU A 101 2.39 12.86 -9.40
C GLU A 101 2.51 13.08 -10.92
N GLU A 102 3.39 12.34 -11.60
CA GLU A 102 3.56 12.40 -13.05
C GLU A 102 2.27 12.04 -13.80
N THR A 103 1.57 10.99 -13.36
CA THR A 103 0.30 10.55 -13.96
C THR A 103 -0.82 11.59 -13.79
N LEU A 104 -0.96 12.16 -12.59
CA LEU A 104 -1.99 13.18 -12.30
C LEU A 104 -1.74 14.49 -13.05
N ILE A 105 -0.47 14.87 -13.23
CA ILE A 105 -0.10 16.06 -14.03
C ILE A 105 -0.40 15.83 -15.51
N ALA A 106 -0.12 14.63 -16.03
CA ALA A 106 -0.40 14.28 -17.43
C ALA A 106 -1.91 14.27 -17.74
N ASP A 107 -2.74 13.74 -16.83
CA ASP A 107 -4.20 13.71 -16.98
C ASP A 107 -4.81 15.13 -17.00
N ARG A 108 -4.25 16.06 -16.21
CA ARG A 108 -4.67 17.47 -16.19
C ARG A 108 -4.28 18.25 -17.45
N ARG A 109 -3.20 17.87 -18.15
CA ARG A 109 -2.75 18.53 -19.38
C ARG A 109 -3.59 18.18 -20.62
N TRP A 110 -4.41 17.14 -20.57
CA TRP A 110 -5.27 16.69 -21.70
C TRP A 110 -6.68 17.28 -21.67
N THR A 111 -7.04 18.03 -20.63
CA THR A 111 -8.37 18.63 -20.42
C THR A 111 -8.40 20.14 -20.68
N THR A 112 -7.33 20.72 -21.24
CA THR A 112 -7.23 22.13 -21.69
C THR A 112 -6.91 22.19 -23.17
#